data_AF-A0A165F1B5-F1
#
_entry.id   AF-A0A165F1B5-F1
#
_cell.length_a   1.000
_cell.length_b   1.000
_cell.length_c   1.000
_cell.angle_alpha   90.00
_cell.angle_beta   90.00
_cell.angle_gamma   90.00
#
_symmetry.space_group_name_H-M   'P 1'
#
loop_
_entity.id
_entity.type
_entity.pdbx_description
1 polymer ?
#
loop_
_entity_poly.entity_id
_entity_poly.type
_entity_poly.pdbx_seq_one_letter_code
_entity_poly.pdbx_strand_id
1 'polypeptide(L)'
;MSASSSALVPIPAAGGSGLQPASKRRASGTGDKASSKRHKKETSRERRERAKKKKSLYHLSKGDVPAAAQGLKRAFERHIQLLAGLHSQEDIMPKPSAANLARFDERFRTKDAVLKARNGPSLLEARFMFDIKALRNRISAYNSTIARDHMRVEDRHVQEFAVILSRYGFNEFCPDFTQSPYALFNHAHRQAATDTFKHALAAGCYVDFEPDLSYMHDTNFLWRIYDNAIHDHHFSRHEQDRINPGSVAQNIANGVIYKRRETLGERRGNFLRSCGYPMRVVKLVEDPECVSDDEVDYDENGHKFYDVKDKKYRSARVTSFIKWIDKCILLELAAKGQKQRGREARLRIRSKTPTVAAITTLPPPGVPIDYFDVIAFNAFPPSIRAQYAVKPLVALPESDQLAIQSPAKWKAYSDEEFMLVRPRSGPQARQK
;
A
#
# COMPACT_ATOMS: atom_id res chain seq x y z
N MET A 1 -60.22 -12.39 9.54
CA MET A 1 -60.88 -13.69 9.26
C MET A 1 -61.15 -13.79 7.77
N SER A 2 -60.91 -14.95 7.16
CA SER A 2 -61.52 -15.55 5.94
C SER A 2 -61.93 -14.66 4.73
N ALA A 3 -61.74 -15.05 3.45
CA ALA A 3 -61.11 -16.24 2.85
C ALA A 3 -60.80 -16.01 1.34
N SER A 4 -60.09 -16.96 0.72
CA SER A 4 -59.69 -17.00 -0.70
C SER A 4 -60.73 -17.62 -1.66
N SER A 5 -60.66 -17.27 -2.97
CA SER A 5 -60.85 -18.15 -4.15
C SER A 5 -60.60 -17.32 -5.42
N SER A 6 -59.77 -17.62 -6.43
CA SER A 6 -59.54 -18.82 -7.28
C SER A 6 -60.37 -18.90 -8.59
N ALA A 7 -59.61 -18.88 -9.71
CA ALA A 7 -59.74 -19.71 -10.92
C ALA A 7 -60.63 -19.36 -12.16
N LEU A 8 -59.93 -19.26 -13.30
CA LEU A 8 -60.18 -19.76 -14.69
C LEU A 8 -61.36 -19.31 -15.60
N VAL A 9 -60.98 -18.67 -16.71
CA VAL A 9 -61.09 -19.08 -18.16
C VAL A 9 -62.28 -19.93 -18.65
N PRO A 10 -62.86 -19.55 -19.83
CA PRO A 10 -63.30 -20.51 -20.85
C PRO A 10 -62.60 -20.41 -22.24
N ILE A 11 -62.70 -21.52 -22.99
CA ILE A 11 -62.15 -21.88 -24.32
C ILE A 11 -63.29 -22.61 -25.08
N PRO A 12 -63.47 -22.61 -26.44
CA PRO A 12 -62.50 -23.00 -27.50
C PRO A 12 -62.67 -22.15 -28.80
N ALA A 13 -62.38 -22.52 -30.07
CA ALA A 13 -61.76 -23.69 -30.75
C ALA A 13 -61.17 -23.20 -32.12
N ALA A 14 -59.99 -23.60 -32.58
CA ALA A 14 -59.65 -24.87 -33.26
C ALA A 14 -60.05 -24.96 -34.76
N GLY A 15 -59.09 -25.36 -35.61
CA GLY A 15 -59.29 -25.64 -37.05
C GLY A 15 -57.97 -25.55 -37.82
N GLY A 16 -57.36 -26.69 -38.19
CA GLY A 16 -56.05 -26.70 -38.83
C GLY A 16 -55.89 -27.75 -39.94
N SER A 17 -55.04 -27.41 -40.91
CA SER A 17 -54.38 -28.27 -41.91
C SER A 17 -53.46 -27.34 -42.72
N GLY A 18 -52.23 -27.66 -43.13
CA GLY A 18 -51.51 -28.93 -43.09
C GLY A 18 -51.32 -29.48 -44.50
N LEU A 19 -50.25 -29.03 -45.21
CA LEU A 19 -49.60 -29.72 -46.36
C LEU A 19 -48.41 -28.90 -46.92
N GLN A 20 -47.25 -29.55 -47.02
CA GLN A 20 -46.15 -29.31 -47.97
C GLN A 20 -46.00 -30.62 -48.80
N PRO A 21 -45.14 -30.79 -49.85
CA PRO A 21 -44.06 -29.93 -50.36
C PRO A 21 -43.95 -29.82 -51.91
N ALA A 22 -42.99 -29.02 -52.42
CA ALA A 22 -42.39 -29.21 -53.75
C ALA A 22 -40.99 -28.54 -53.85
N SER A 23 -40.12 -28.98 -54.76
CA SER A 23 -38.69 -28.62 -54.79
C SER A 23 -38.15 -28.18 -56.15
N LYS A 24 -36.97 -27.53 -56.11
CA LYS A 24 -35.86 -27.43 -57.11
C LYS A 24 -35.64 -26.12 -57.91
N ARG A 25 -34.50 -25.49 -57.53
CA ARG A 25 -33.37 -25.06 -58.38
C ARG A 25 -33.59 -24.04 -59.52
N ARG A 26 -32.84 -22.93 -59.43
CA ARG A 26 -31.88 -22.52 -60.48
C ARG A 26 -30.64 -21.84 -59.86
N ALA A 27 -29.49 -21.97 -60.52
CA ALA A 27 -28.23 -21.27 -60.21
C ALA A 27 -28.12 -20.01 -61.12
N SER A 28 -27.07 -19.17 -61.18
CA SER A 28 -25.68 -19.19 -60.69
C SER A 28 -25.04 -17.80 -60.90
N GLY A 29 -24.07 -17.39 -60.05
CA GLY A 29 -23.19 -16.22 -60.28
C GLY A 29 -23.86 -14.85 -60.06
N THR A 30 -23.15 -13.77 -59.73
CA THR A 30 -21.73 -13.53 -59.41
C THR A 30 -21.66 -12.52 -58.26
N GLY A 31 -20.60 -12.54 -57.45
CA GLY A 31 -20.63 -11.89 -56.13
C GLY A 31 -20.26 -10.40 -56.11
N ASP A 32 -20.56 -9.75 -54.98
CA ASP A 32 -19.68 -8.72 -54.44
C ASP A 32 -19.69 -8.68 -52.89
N LYS A 33 -18.69 -8.01 -52.31
CA LYS A 33 -18.15 -8.31 -50.97
C LYS A 33 -18.94 -7.69 -49.79
N ALA A 34 -19.46 -8.52 -48.89
CA ALA A 34 -19.87 -8.09 -47.54
C ALA A 34 -18.68 -8.14 -46.55
N SER A 35 -18.27 -6.99 -46.02
CA SER A 35 -17.16 -6.90 -45.06
C SER A 35 -17.61 -7.26 -43.63
N SER A 36 -17.20 -8.42 -43.13
CA SER A 36 -17.43 -8.76 -41.73
C SER A 36 -16.46 -8.00 -40.82
N LYS A 37 -16.99 -7.12 -39.97
CA LYS A 37 -16.21 -6.46 -38.91
C LYS A 37 -15.77 -7.49 -37.88
N ARG A 38 -14.57 -8.05 -38.04
CA ARG A 38 -13.90 -8.84 -37.00
C ARG A 38 -13.83 -8.01 -35.71
N HIS A 39 -14.45 -8.50 -34.63
CA HIS A 39 -14.19 -7.97 -33.29
C HIS A 39 -12.69 -8.13 -32.98
N LYS A 40 -11.97 -7.01 -32.92
CA LYS A 40 -10.56 -6.97 -32.54
C LYS A 40 -10.46 -7.40 -31.07
N LYS A 41 -9.82 -8.54 -30.83
CA LYS A 41 -9.65 -9.10 -29.48
C LYS A 41 -8.70 -8.18 -28.70
N GLU A 42 -9.25 -7.46 -27.72
CA GLU A 42 -8.52 -6.47 -26.92
C GLU A 42 -7.29 -7.11 -26.25
N THR A 43 -6.14 -6.46 -26.38
CA THR A 43 -4.85 -7.01 -25.96
C THR A 43 -4.68 -6.94 -24.45
N SER A 44 -3.85 -7.82 -23.90
CA SER A 44 -3.48 -7.78 -22.47
C SER A 44 -2.85 -6.44 -22.05
N ARG A 45 -2.28 -5.68 -23.00
CA ARG A 45 -1.72 -4.34 -22.80
C ARG A 45 -2.81 -3.28 -22.64
N GLU A 46 -3.83 -3.29 -23.48
CA GLU A 46 -5.02 -2.42 -23.34
C GLU A 46 -5.77 -2.70 -22.03
N ARG A 47 -5.86 -3.98 -21.64
CA ARG A 47 -6.41 -4.40 -20.33
C ARG A 47 -5.55 -3.94 -19.15
N ARG A 48 -4.21 -3.87 -19.28
CA ARG A 48 -3.29 -3.33 -18.27
C ARG A 48 -3.34 -1.81 -18.17
N GLU A 49 -3.53 -1.11 -19.29
CA GLU A 49 -3.79 0.34 -19.32
C GLU A 49 -5.10 0.67 -18.59
N ARG A 50 -6.20 -0.04 -18.87
CA ARG A 50 -7.48 0.09 -18.14
C ARG A 50 -7.39 -0.31 -16.65
N ALA A 51 -6.45 -1.18 -16.28
CA ALA A 51 -6.24 -1.61 -14.89
C ALA A 51 -5.41 -0.62 -14.04
N LYS A 52 -4.91 0.49 -14.61
CA LYS A 52 -4.46 1.62 -13.82
C LYS A 52 -5.68 2.18 -13.06
N LYS A 53 -5.73 2.04 -11.74
CA LYS A 53 -6.73 2.71 -10.89
C LYS A 53 -6.82 4.17 -11.34
N LYS A 54 -8.02 4.65 -11.69
CA LYS A 54 -8.23 6.08 -11.93
C LYS A 54 -7.74 6.81 -10.68
N LYS A 55 -6.74 7.67 -10.85
CA LYS A 55 -6.24 8.52 -9.76
C LYS A 55 -7.41 9.37 -9.25
N SER A 56 -7.46 9.63 -7.94
CA SER A 56 -8.46 10.54 -7.37
C SER A 56 -8.38 11.89 -8.10
N LEU A 57 -9.52 12.57 -8.24
CA LEU A 57 -9.58 13.93 -8.79
C LEU A 57 -8.68 14.90 -7.99
N TYR A 58 -8.50 14.62 -6.70
CA TYR A 58 -7.69 15.39 -5.76
C TYR A 58 -6.26 14.85 -5.61
N HIS A 59 -5.84 13.90 -6.45
CA HIS A 59 -4.50 13.34 -6.38
C HIS A 59 -3.44 14.29 -6.97
N LEU A 60 -2.57 14.82 -6.13
CA LEU A 60 -1.45 15.68 -6.51
C LEU A 60 -0.22 14.81 -6.77
N SER A 61 0.23 14.73 -8.03
CA SER A 61 1.39 13.91 -8.38
C SER A 61 2.71 14.62 -8.08
N LYS A 62 3.83 13.89 -8.08
CA LYS A 62 5.17 14.48 -7.87
C LYS A 62 5.53 15.59 -8.87
N GLY A 63 4.95 15.58 -10.07
CA GLY A 63 5.18 16.62 -11.08
C GLY A 63 4.28 17.85 -10.93
N ASP A 64 3.22 17.78 -10.12
CA ASP A 64 2.30 18.89 -9.86
C ASP A 64 2.81 19.88 -8.80
N VAL A 65 3.88 19.51 -8.09
CA VAL A 65 4.47 20.27 -6.98
C VAL A 65 5.87 20.73 -7.39
N PRO A 66 6.10 22.04 -7.58
CA PRO A 66 7.43 22.58 -7.83
C PRO A 66 8.46 22.10 -6.80
N ALA A 67 9.70 21.88 -7.23
CA ALA A 67 10.75 21.35 -6.33
C ALA A 67 10.96 22.22 -5.08
N ALA A 68 10.96 23.56 -5.25
CA ALA A 68 11.04 24.53 -4.15
C ALA A 68 9.84 24.47 -3.18
N ALA A 69 8.65 24.14 -3.70
CA ALA A 69 7.41 24.07 -2.91
C ALA A 69 7.24 22.78 -2.09
N GLN A 70 8.18 21.81 -2.17
CA GLN A 70 8.09 20.55 -1.43
C GLN A 70 8.14 20.75 0.09
N GLY A 71 8.92 21.73 0.56
CA GLY A 71 8.97 22.11 1.97
C GLY A 71 7.63 22.64 2.47
N LEU A 72 7.04 23.59 1.74
CA LEU A 72 5.72 24.16 2.02
C LEU A 72 4.63 23.10 2.06
N LYS A 73 4.62 22.16 1.09
CA LYS A 73 3.66 21.05 1.07
C LYS A 73 3.75 20.21 2.34
N ARG A 74 4.95 19.80 2.74
CA ARG A 74 5.17 18.98 3.94
C ARG A 74 4.80 19.74 5.22
N ALA A 75 5.10 21.03 5.29
CA ALA A 75 4.69 21.90 6.39
C ALA A 75 3.16 21.99 6.49
N PHE A 76 2.44 22.15 5.38
CA PHE A 76 0.98 22.24 5.40
C PHE A 76 0.32 20.91 5.76
N GLU A 77 0.82 19.77 5.25
CA GLU A 77 0.35 18.44 5.64
C GLU A 77 0.56 18.18 7.15
N ARG A 78 1.69 18.61 7.71
CA ARG A 78 1.93 18.55 9.16
C ARG A 78 1.00 19.49 9.94
N HIS A 79 0.74 20.69 9.43
CA HIS A 79 -0.18 21.63 10.06
C HIS A 79 -1.61 21.08 10.11
N ILE A 80 -2.11 20.51 9.01
CA ILE A 80 -3.42 19.83 8.95
C ILE A 80 -3.51 18.71 9.99
N GLN A 81 -2.45 17.91 10.15
CA GLN A 81 -2.38 16.85 11.16
C GLN A 81 -2.39 17.39 12.60
N LEU A 82 -1.75 18.54 12.86
CA LEU A 82 -1.82 19.21 14.15
C LEU A 82 -3.25 19.67 14.49
N LEU A 83 -3.92 20.35 13.56
CA LEU A 83 -5.31 20.79 13.74
C LEU A 83 -6.26 19.61 13.99
N ALA A 84 -6.09 18.52 13.23
CA ALA A 84 -6.90 17.31 13.31
C ALA A 84 -6.58 16.39 14.50
N GLY A 85 -5.60 16.72 15.35
CA GLY A 85 -5.20 15.88 16.49
C GLY A 85 -4.46 14.59 16.12
N LEU A 86 -3.89 14.49 14.92
CA LEU A 86 -3.24 13.29 14.38
C LEU A 86 -1.75 13.31 14.71
N HIS A 87 -1.33 12.58 15.74
CA HIS A 87 0.02 12.61 16.32
C HIS A 87 0.87 11.38 15.94
N SER A 88 0.29 10.40 15.25
CA SER A 88 0.98 9.23 14.69
C SER A 88 0.68 9.02 13.20
N GLN A 89 1.44 8.12 12.56
CA GLN A 89 1.09 7.67 11.21
C GLN A 89 -0.14 6.76 11.18
N GLU A 90 -0.59 6.23 12.31
CA GLU A 90 -1.69 5.26 12.43
C GLU A 90 -3.04 5.96 12.61
N ASP A 91 -3.04 7.16 13.18
CA ASP A 91 -4.25 7.93 13.51
C ASP A 91 -5.14 8.21 12.29
N ILE A 92 -6.46 8.15 12.49
CA ILE A 92 -7.48 8.38 11.47
C ILE A 92 -8.15 9.73 11.72
N MET A 93 -8.46 10.46 10.64
CA MET A 93 -9.14 11.75 10.72
C MET A 93 -10.49 11.61 11.44
N PRO A 94 -10.77 12.39 12.49
CA PRO A 94 -12.02 12.30 13.24
C PRO A 94 -13.22 12.67 12.36
N LYS A 95 -14.35 12.02 12.61
CA LYS A 95 -15.63 12.36 12.00
C LYS A 95 -16.29 13.51 12.77
N PRO A 96 -16.92 14.49 12.10
CA PRO A 96 -17.72 15.49 12.78
C PRO A 96 -18.93 14.85 13.47
N SER A 97 -19.28 15.34 14.66
CA SER A 97 -20.52 14.93 15.34
C SER A 97 -21.74 15.57 14.69
N ALA A 98 -22.91 14.92 14.80
CA ALA A 98 -24.16 15.49 14.30
C ALA A 98 -24.50 16.85 14.95
N ALA A 99 -24.09 17.07 16.20
CA ALA A 99 -24.22 18.34 16.89
C ALA A 99 -23.29 19.43 16.33
N ASN A 100 -22.04 19.09 15.98
CA ASN A 100 -21.10 20.01 15.34
C ASN A 100 -21.64 20.43 13.95
N LEU A 101 -22.18 19.50 13.17
CA LEU A 101 -22.81 19.77 11.86
C LEU A 101 -24.04 20.68 12.00
N ALA A 102 -25.00 20.32 12.86
CA ALA A 102 -26.22 21.10 13.08
C ALA A 102 -25.93 22.54 13.53
N ARG A 103 -24.97 22.72 14.45
CA ARG A 103 -24.51 24.04 14.91
C ARG A 103 -23.86 24.87 13.79
N PHE A 104 -23.15 24.24 12.87
CA PHE A 104 -22.57 24.93 11.73
C PHE A 104 -23.67 25.35 10.74
N ASP A 105 -24.59 24.44 10.39
CA ASP A 105 -25.69 24.70 9.46
C ASP A 105 -26.70 25.73 9.98
N GLU A 106 -26.87 25.84 11.30
CA GLU A 106 -27.64 26.92 11.94
C GLU A 106 -27.03 28.30 11.62
N ARG A 107 -25.70 28.42 11.68
CA ARG A 107 -24.95 29.68 11.58
C ARG A 107 -24.61 30.08 10.14
N PHE A 108 -24.31 29.11 9.30
CA PHE A 108 -23.78 29.33 7.95
C PHE A 108 -24.68 28.73 6.89
N ARG A 109 -25.31 29.61 6.09
CA ARG A 109 -26.14 29.21 4.93
C ARG A 109 -25.47 29.45 3.58
N THR A 110 -24.44 30.29 3.51
CA THR A 110 -23.75 30.66 2.26
C THR A 110 -22.24 30.75 2.45
N LYS A 111 -21.49 30.64 1.34
CA LYS A 111 -20.03 30.81 1.33
C LYS A 111 -19.62 32.22 1.74
N ASP A 112 -20.42 33.23 1.41
CA ASP A 112 -20.15 34.62 1.80
C ASP A 112 -20.28 34.85 3.31
N ALA A 113 -21.20 34.16 3.98
CA ALA A 113 -21.31 34.21 5.44
C ALA A 113 -20.03 33.64 6.12
N VAL A 114 -19.51 32.53 5.59
CA VAL A 114 -18.23 31.92 6.01
C VAL A 114 -17.05 32.88 5.76
N LEU A 115 -17.01 33.51 4.58
CA LEU A 115 -15.95 34.47 4.23
C LEU A 115 -15.99 35.74 5.08
N LYS A 116 -17.17 36.23 5.46
CA LYS A 116 -17.33 37.35 6.41
C LYS A 116 -16.85 36.98 7.81
N ALA A 117 -17.14 35.77 8.28
CA ALA A 117 -16.78 35.32 9.62
C ALA A 117 -15.27 35.20 9.84
N ARG A 118 -14.47 34.93 8.79
CA ARG A 118 -12.99 34.94 8.79
C ARG A 118 -12.35 36.13 9.54
N ASN A 119 -12.93 37.32 9.35
CA ASN A 119 -12.48 38.58 9.95
C ASN A 119 -13.34 39.02 11.14
N GLY A 120 -14.32 38.21 11.54
CA GLY A 120 -15.22 38.47 12.65
C GLY A 120 -14.65 38.08 14.02
N PRO A 121 -15.41 38.32 15.10
CA PRO A 121 -15.06 37.86 16.43
C PRO A 121 -15.11 36.33 16.54
N SER A 122 -14.45 35.82 17.58
CA SER A 122 -14.48 34.42 17.98
C SER A 122 -15.93 33.97 18.25
N LEU A 123 -16.48 33.00 17.50
CA LEU A 123 -17.86 32.50 17.68
C LEU A 123 -18.00 31.43 18.79
N LEU A 124 -16.88 31.18 19.47
CA LEU A 124 -16.65 30.24 20.56
C LEU A 124 -15.71 30.92 21.57
N GLU A 125 -15.83 30.63 22.86
CA GLU A 125 -14.81 31.06 23.81
C GLU A 125 -13.57 30.15 23.68
N ALA A 126 -12.40 30.75 23.51
CA ALA A 126 -11.15 30.03 23.21
C ALA A 126 -10.80 28.95 24.25
N ARG A 127 -11.23 29.11 25.52
CA ARG A 127 -11.02 28.13 26.60
C ARG A 127 -11.67 26.76 26.33
N PHE A 128 -12.66 26.68 25.44
CA PHE A 128 -13.34 25.41 25.10
C PHE A 128 -12.68 24.66 23.93
N MET A 129 -11.62 25.20 23.33
CA MET A 129 -11.07 24.66 22.08
C MET A 129 -9.79 23.86 22.28
N PHE A 130 -8.89 24.34 23.14
CA PHE A 130 -7.71 23.58 23.54
C PHE A 130 -7.40 23.82 25.01
N ASP A 131 -7.66 22.82 25.86
CA ASP A 131 -6.80 22.61 27.02
C ASP A 131 -5.43 22.20 26.50
N ILE A 132 -4.52 23.18 26.50
CA ILE A 132 -3.15 23.04 26.00
C ILE A 132 -2.37 22.04 26.84
N LYS A 133 -2.58 22.01 28.16
CA LYS A 133 -1.90 21.06 29.05
C LYS A 133 -2.35 19.64 28.71
N ALA A 134 -3.65 19.43 28.51
CA ALA A 134 -4.18 18.15 28.04
C ALA A 134 -3.67 17.80 26.62
N LEU A 135 -3.57 18.76 25.71
CA LEU A 135 -3.01 18.53 24.36
C LEU A 135 -1.54 18.11 24.43
N ARG A 136 -0.68 18.83 25.16
CA ARG A 136 0.74 18.50 25.32
C ARG A 136 0.93 17.14 25.98
N ASN A 137 0.13 16.85 27.02
CA ASN A 137 0.12 15.52 27.63
C ASN A 137 -0.24 14.43 26.61
N ARG A 138 -1.31 14.61 25.81
CA ARG A 138 -1.67 13.68 24.72
C ARG A 138 -0.54 13.51 23.71
N ILE A 139 0.05 14.59 23.19
CA ILE A 139 1.16 14.51 22.21
C ILE A 139 2.38 13.79 22.82
N SER A 140 2.70 14.04 24.09
CA SER A 140 3.85 13.45 24.78
C SER A 140 3.78 11.92 24.92
N ALA A 141 2.58 11.33 24.90
CA ALA A 141 2.38 9.88 24.90
C ALA A 141 2.81 9.19 23.59
N TYR A 142 2.99 9.95 22.49
CA TYR A 142 3.35 9.41 21.18
C TYR A 142 4.86 9.42 20.92
N ASN A 143 5.45 8.25 20.74
CA ASN A 143 6.83 8.12 20.24
C ASN A 143 6.89 8.18 18.71
N SER A 144 6.56 9.34 18.13
CA SER A 144 6.42 9.54 16.68
C SER A 144 7.14 10.81 16.20
N THR A 145 7.58 10.83 14.93
CA THR A 145 8.11 12.06 14.32
C THR A 145 7.02 13.13 14.17
N ILE A 146 5.77 12.73 13.93
CA ILE A 146 4.64 13.66 13.81
C ILE A 146 4.43 14.38 15.15
N ALA A 147 4.40 13.63 16.25
CA ALA A 147 4.30 14.18 17.60
C ALA A 147 5.48 15.10 17.95
N ARG A 148 6.72 14.72 17.61
CA ARG A 148 7.90 15.58 17.79
C ARG A 148 7.81 16.88 17.00
N ASP A 149 7.33 16.85 15.76
CA ASP A 149 7.16 18.05 14.94
C ASP A 149 6.03 18.95 15.52
N HIS A 150 4.96 18.35 16.06
CA HIS A 150 3.89 19.09 16.75
C HIS A 150 4.37 19.74 18.04
N MET A 151 5.26 19.09 18.79
CA MET A 151 5.84 19.66 20.02
C MET A 151 6.68 20.92 19.77
N ARG A 152 7.17 21.15 18.55
CA ARG A 152 7.96 22.35 18.19
C ARG A 152 7.12 23.61 17.97
N VAL A 153 5.82 23.47 17.68
CA VAL A 153 4.92 24.62 17.57
C VAL A 153 4.63 25.14 18.98
N GLU A 154 4.86 26.44 19.24
CA GLU A 154 4.64 27.06 20.55
C GLU A 154 3.16 27.08 20.98
N ASP A 155 2.90 27.06 22.28
CA ASP A 155 1.53 27.09 22.85
C ASP A 155 0.72 28.32 22.40
N ARG A 156 1.38 29.49 22.32
CA ARG A 156 0.82 30.74 21.78
C ARG A 156 0.24 30.55 20.38
N HIS A 157 0.96 29.86 19.50
CA HIS A 157 0.50 29.61 18.13
C HIS A 157 -0.66 28.62 18.08
N VAL A 158 -0.66 27.60 18.95
CA VAL A 158 -1.81 26.69 19.09
C VAL A 158 -3.06 27.44 19.57
N GLN A 159 -2.92 28.39 20.51
CA GLN A 159 -4.02 29.29 20.92
C GLN A 159 -4.51 30.16 19.75
N GLU A 160 -3.60 30.75 18.99
CA GLU A 160 -3.94 31.58 17.83
C GLU A 160 -4.68 30.75 16.75
N PHE A 161 -4.26 29.52 16.49
CA PHE A 161 -4.97 28.62 15.58
C PHE A 161 -6.40 28.31 16.07
N ALA A 162 -6.57 28.12 17.38
CA ALA A 162 -7.88 27.97 18.00
C ALA A 162 -8.76 29.21 17.76
N VAL A 163 -8.22 30.41 17.99
CA VAL A 163 -8.92 31.69 17.76
C VAL A 163 -9.23 31.95 16.29
N ILE A 164 -8.55 31.29 15.34
CA ILE A 164 -8.92 31.33 13.92
C ILE A 164 -10.04 30.31 13.63
N LEU A 165 -9.91 29.06 14.09
CA LEU A 165 -10.95 28.02 13.94
C LEU A 165 -12.29 28.45 14.57
N SER A 166 -12.24 29.17 15.69
CA SER A 166 -13.42 29.66 16.42
C SER A 166 -14.28 30.61 15.59
N ARG A 167 -13.67 31.41 14.70
CA ARG A 167 -14.36 32.34 13.80
C ARG A 167 -15.18 31.61 12.75
N TYR A 168 -14.73 30.42 12.34
CA TYR A 168 -15.48 29.50 11.50
C TYR A 168 -16.53 28.69 12.28
N GLY A 169 -16.67 28.91 13.59
CA GLY A 169 -17.60 28.18 14.46
C GLY A 169 -17.15 26.77 14.83
N PHE A 170 -15.91 26.39 14.53
CA PHE A 170 -15.37 25.07 14.82
C PHE A 170 -14.79 24.99 16.23
N ASN A 171 -15.23 24.00 16.99
CA ASN A 171 -14.58 23.51 18.21
C ASN A 171 -13.42 22.55 17.88
N GLU A 172 -13.57 21.76 16.82
CA GLU A 172 -12.65 20.69 16.40
C GLU A 172 -12.47 20.74 14.88
N PHE A 173 -11.25 20.47 14.39
CA PHE A 173 -11.00 20.38 12.95
C PHE A 173 -11.28 18.95 12.46
N CYS A 174 -12.45 18.76 11.85
CA CYS A 174 -12.97 17.44 11.46
C CYS A 174 -13.79 17.48 10.15
N PRO A 175 -13.14 17.57 8.97
CA PRO A 175 -13.83 17.59 7.67
C PRO A 175 -14.78 16.39 7.46
N ASP A 176 -15.92 16.64 6.82
CA ASP A 176 -16.96 15.62 6.59
C ASP A 176 -16.72 14.85 5.29
N PHE A 177 -16.30 13.59 5.41
CA PHE A 177 -16.11 12.68 4.27
C PHE A 177 -17.41 12.14 3.66
N THR A 178 -18.58 12.37 4.26
CA THR A 178 -19.89 12.02 3.67
C THR A 178 -20.39 13.07 2.69
N GLN A 179 -19.87 14.30 2.79
CA GLN A 179 -20.23 15.43 1.93
C GLN A 179 -19.22 15.63 0.78
N SER A 180 -19.64 16.39 -0.23
CA SER A 180 -18.74 16.87 -1.29
C SER A 180 -17.60 17.72 -0.69
N PRO A 181 -16.35 17.63 -1.20
CA PRO A 181 -15.25 18.53 -0.81
C PRO A 181 -15.56 20.02 -0.93
N TYR A 182 -16.52 20.39 -1.79
CA TYR A 182 -16.93 21.78 -2.01
C TYR A 182 -18.25 22.16 -1.31
N ALA A 183 -18.81 21.27 -0.49
CA ALA A 183 -19.91 21.57 0.42
C ALA A 183 -19.49 22.64 1.45
N LEU A 184 -20.45 23.34 2.05
CA LEU A 184 -20.17 24.54 2.84
C LEU A 184 -19.28 24.26 4.07
N PHE A 185 -19.54 23.17 4.78
CA PHE A 185 -18.76 22.72 5.94
C PHE A 185 -17.30 22.38 5.59
N ASN A 186 -17.09 21.60 4.52
CA ASN A 186 -15.75 21.25 4.02
C ASN A 186 -15.00 22.44 3.44
N HIS A 187 -15.70 23.34 2.75
CA HIS A 187 -15.12 24.58 2.25
C HIS A 187 -14.64 25.48 3.41
N ALA A 188 -15.43 25.61 4.47
CA ALA A 188 -15.05 26.36 5.66
C ALA A 188 -13.83 25.74 6.37
N HIS A 189 -13.73 24.41 6.47
CA HIS A 189 -12.52 23.73 6.95
C HIS A 189 -11.28 24.06 6.10
N ARG A 190 -11.41 24.05 4.77
CA ARG A 190 -10.30 24.40 3.87
C ARG A 190 -9.83 25.85 4.05
N GLN A 191 -10.75 26.79 4.22
CA GLN A 191 -10.42 28.18 4.50
C GLN A 191 -9.70 28.30 5.85
N ALA A 192 -10.27 27.71 6.91
CA ALA A 192 -9.70 27.75 8.25
C ALA A 192 -8.28 27.19 8.29
N ALA A 193 -8.04 26.00 7.71
CA ALA A 193 -6.71 25.39 7.63
C ALA A 193 -5.72 26.24 6.81
N THR A 194 -6.18 26.89 5.74
CA THR A 194 -5.33 27.77 4.92
C THR A 194 -4.91 29.02 5.71
N ASP A 195 -5.80 29.59 6.52
CA ASP A 195 -5.53 30.80 7.29
C ASP A 195 -4.68 30.54 8.53
N THR A 196 -4.97 29.46 9.28
CA THR A 196 -4.10 29.02 10.37
C THR A 196 -2.70 28.69 9.86
N PHE A 197 -2.57 28.09 8.66
CA PHE A 197 -1.28 27.79 8.08
C PHE A 197 -0.51 29.04 7.64
N LYS A 198 -1.17 30.01 6.99
CA LYS A 198 -0.55 31.31 6.65
C LYS A 198 -0.09 32.06 7.90
N HIS A 199 -0.90 32.05 8.97
CA HIS A 199 -0.53 32.59 10.26
C HIS A 199 0.70 31.87 10.84
N ALA A 200 0.72 30.53 10.80
CA ALA A 200 1.86 29.73 11.25
C ALA A 200 3.15 30.05 10.49
N LEU A 201 3.09 30.21 9.16
CA LEU A 201 4.25 30.56 8.35
C LEU A 201 4.77 31.97 8.66
N ALA A 202 3.88 32.96 8.75
CA ALA A 202 4.24 34.33 9.14
C ALA A 202 4.86 34.41 10.54
N ALA A 203 4.46 33.49 11.43
CA ALA A 203 5.01 33.30 12.76
C ALA A 203 6.35 32.56 12.82
N GLY A 204 6.87 32.03 11.70
CA GLY A 204 8.09 31.22 11.70
C GLY A 204 7.90 29.78 12.21
N CYS A 205 6.66 29.27 12.28
CA CYS A 205 6.45 27.84 12.49
C CYS A 205 6.93 27.05 11.27
N TYR A 206 7.33 25.79 11.50
CA TYR A 206 7.72 24.83 10.44
C TYR A 206 8.99 25.19 9.64
N VAL A 207 9.88 26.05 10.15
CA VAL A 207 11.17 26.39 9.50
C VAL A 207 12.01 25.13 9.18
N ASP A 208 11.94 24.08 10.01
CA ASP A 208 12.59 22.77 9.76
C ASP A 208 12.16 22.06 8.46
N PHE A 209 11.05 22.47 7.86
CA PHE A 209 10.57 21.94 6.58
C PHE A 209 11.09 22.73 5.38
N GLU A 210 11.81 23.84 5.60
CA GLU A 210 12.31 24.76 4.57
C GLU A 210 11.20 25.22 3.60
N PRO A 211 10.09 25.82 4.09
CA PRO A 211 8.99 26.25 3.24
C PRO A 211 9.39 27.48 2.41
N ASP A 212 9.33 27.36 1.08
CA ASP A 212 9.43 28.52 0.19
C ASP A 212 8.19 29.42 0.36
N LEU A 213 8.41 30.57 1.01
CA LEU A 213 7.37 31.54 1.34
C LEU A 213 6.84 32.31 0.11
N SER A 214 7.49 32.24 -1.06
CA SER A 214 6.97 32.84 -2.29
C SER A 214 5.59 32.28 -2.68
N TYR A 215 5.33 31.02 -2.31
CA TYR A 215 4.06 30.32 -2.51
C TYR A 215 3.04 30.54 -1.38
N MET A 216 3.38 31.24 -0.28
CA MET A 216 2.49 31.42 0.89
C MET A 216 1.15 32.10 0.53
N HIS A 217 1.16 32.99 -0.46
CA HIS A 217 -0.02 33.71 -0.91
C HIS A 217 -0.78 33.01 -2.06
N ASP A 218 -0.19 31.99 -2.71
CA ASP A 218 -0.88 31.18 -3.72
C ASP A 218 -1.91 30.26 -3.06
N THR A 219 -3.09 30.83 -2.87
CA THR A 219 -4.21 30.20 -2.20
C THR A 219 -4.79 29.03 -3.01
N ASN A 220 -4.67 29.06 -4.35
CA ASN A 220 -5.10 27.94 -5.20
C ASN A 220 -4.16 26.74 -5.04
N PHE A 221 -2.84 26.98 -5.01
CA PHE A 221 -1.86 25.93 -4.76
C PHE A 221 -1.99 25.33 -3.36
N LEU A 222 -2.18 26.17 -2.32
CA LEU A 222 -2.49 25.69 -0.97
C LEU A 222 -3.76 24.83 -0.96
N TRP A 223 -4.85 25.26 -1.62
CA TRP A 223 -6.07 24.44 -1.71
C TRP A 223 -5.85 23.10 -2.43
N ARG A 224 -5.00 23.04 -3.46
CA ARG A 224 -4.63 21.76 -4.11
C ARG A 224 -3.86 20.83 -3.16
N ILE A 225 -2.99 21.37 -2.31
CA ILE A 225 -2.30 20.59 -1.26
C ILE A 225 -3.31 20.08 -0.22
N TYR A 226 -4.20 20.95 0.25
CA TYR A 226 -5.26 20.59 1.20
C TYR A 226 -6.18 19.49 0.64
N ASP A 227 -6.69 19.67 -0.58
CA ASP A 227 -7.61 18.72 -1.21
C ASP A 227 -6.94 17.35 -1.40
N ASN A 228 -5.63 17.32 -1.68
CA ASN A 228 -4.85 16.09 -1.72
C ASN A 228 -4.68 15.43 -0.34
N ALA A 229 -4.31 16.21 0.68
CA ALA A 229 -4.16 15.70 2.04
C ALA A 229 -5.48 15.11 2.57
N ILE A 230 -6.56 15.88 2.47
CA ILE A 230 -7.88 15.52 3.04
C ILE A 230 -8.63 14.52 2.16
N HIS A 231 -8.88 14.87 0.89
CA HIS A 231 -9.84 14.17 0.03
C HIS A 231 -9.22 13.11 -0.91
N ASP A 232 -7.90 12.93 -0.90
CA ASP A 232 -7.21 11.76 -1.48
C ASP A 232 -6.59 10.89 -0.38
N HIS A 233 -5.64 11.42 0.40
CA HIS A 233 -4.88 10.62 1.38
C HIS A 233 -5.69 10.22 2.63
N HIS A 234 -6.20 11.20 3.40
CA HIS A 234 -6.93 10.91 4.64
C HIS A 234 -8.28 10.23 4.36
N PHE A 235 -9.00 10.63 3.31
CA PHE A 235 -10.21 9.94 2.84
C PHE A 235 -9.97 8.46 2.52
N SER A 236 -8.92 8.14 1.73
CA SER A 236 -8.61 6.74 1.38
C SER A 236 -8.28 5.88 2.60
N ARG A 237 -7.59 6.44 3.60
CA ARG A 237 -7.28 5.77 4.87
C ARG A 237 -8.54 5.56 5.72
N HIS A 238 -9.35 6.60 5.87
CA HIS A 238 -10.60 6.53 6.60
C HIS A 238 -11.57 5.49 6.00
N GLU A 239 -11.67 5.41 4.67
CA GLU A 239 -12.51 4.41 4.01
C GLU A 239 -11.98 2.97 4.18
N GLN A 240 -10.65 2.78 4.15
CA GLN A 240 -10.04 1.48 4.48
C GLN A 240 -10.36 1.07 5.92
N ASP A 241 -10.19 1.98 6.88
CA ASP A 241 -10.44 1.69 8.30
C ASP A 241 -11.94 1.52 8.61
N ARG A 242 -12.82 2.24 7.91
CA ARG A 242 -14.28 2.06 7.98
C ARG A 242 -14.73 0.66 7.55
N ILE A 243 -14.07 0.08 6.56
CA ILE A 243 -14.37 -1.28 6.06
C ILE A 243 -13.71 -2.35 6.93
N ASN A 244 -12.47 -2.12 7.38
CA ASN A 244 -11.71 -3.02 8.23
C ASN A 244 -10.98 -2.23 9.33
N PRO A 245 -11.56 -2.09 10.53
CA PRO A 245 -10.98 -1.31 11.62
C PRO A 245 -9.58 -1.78 12.02
N GLY A 246 -8.65 -0.85 12.21
CA GLY A 246 -7.24 -1.14 12.48
C GLY A 246 -6.41 -1.53 11.24
N SER A 247 -7.01 -1.58 10.05
CA SER A 247 -6.29 -1.94 8.83
C SER A 247 -5.17 -0.96 8.48
N VAL A 248 -5.30 0.32 8.85
CA VAL A 248 -4.27 1.33 8.61
C VAL A 248 -3.03 1.07 9.48
N ALA A 249 -3.21 0.81 10.78
CA ALA A 249 -2.12 0.43 11.69
C ALA A 249 -1.46 -0.89 11.23
N GLN A 250 -2.26 -1.90 10.86
CA GLN A 250 -1.76 -3.16 10.33
C GLN A 250 -0.98 -2.96 9.01
N ASN A 251 -1.42 -2.09 8.12
CA ASN A 251 -0.72 -1.78 6.87
C ASN A 251 0.62 -1.08 7.12
N ILE A 252 0.71 -0.22 8.14
CA ILE A 252 1.96 0.45 8.54
C ILE A 252 2.94 -0.57 9.14
N ALA A 253 2.47 -1.44 10.04
CA ALA A 253 3.26 -2.55 10.58
C ALA A 253 3.78 -3.49 9.47
N ASN A 254 2.89 -3.87 8.54
CA ASN A 254 3.24 -4.68 7.36
C ASN A 254 4.26 -3.96 6.47
N GLY A 255 4.14 -2.64 6.26
CA GLY A 255 5.09 -1.84 5.49
C GLY A 255 6.50 -1.82 6.09
N VAL A 256 6.60 -1.75 7.42
CA VAL A 256 7.88 -1.87 8.14
C VAL A 256 8.51 -3.26 7.95
N ILE A 257 7.71 -4.33 8.00
CA ILE A 257 8.17 -5.70 7.71
C ILE A 257 8.63 -5.83 6.25
N TYR A 258 7.84 -5.31 5.31
CA TYR A 258 8.15 -5.37 3.88
C TYR A 258 9.46 -4.63 3.55
N LYS A 259 9.68 -3.43 4.09
CA LYS A 259 10.92 -2.66 3.85
C LYS A 259 12.16 -3.34 4.44
N ARG A 260 12.02 -4.05 5.55
CA ARG A 260 13.10 -4.89 6.11
C ARG A 260 13.42 -6.07 5.20
N ARG A 261 12.40 -6.80 4.74
CA ARG A 261 12.54 -7.91 3.77
C ARG A 261 13.19 -7.45 2.46
N GLU A 262 12.76 -6.31 1.92
CA GLU A 262 13.37 -5.67 0.73
C GLU A 262 14.85 -5.35 0.95
N THR A 263 15.20 -4.67 2.04
CA THR A 263 16.60 -4.32 2.36
C THR A 263 17.48 -5.57 2.53
N LEU A 264 16.95 -6.64 3.11
CA LEU A 264 17.66 -7.92 3.23
C LEU A 264 17.79 -8.64 1.88
N GLY A 265 16.74 -8.63 1.06
CA GLY A 265 16.74 -9.20 -0.28
C GLY A 265 17.75 -8.52 -1.19
N GLU A 266 17.75 -7.19 -1.24
CA GLU A 266 18.76 -6.37 -1.93
C GLU A 266 20.18 -6.71 -1.46
N ARG A 267 20.42 -6.84 -0.14
CA ARG A 267 21.74 -7.19 0.40
C ARG A 267 22.21 -8.56 -0.10
N ARG A 268 21.33 -9.57 -0.08
CA ARG A 268 21.64 -10.93 -0.54
C ARG A 268 21.82 -10.99 -2.06
N GLY A 269 20.97 -10.30 -2.81
CA GLY A 269 21.06 -10.18 -4.27
C GLY A 269 22.36 -9.50 -4.71
N ASN A 270 22.76 -8.41 -4.04
CA ASN A 270 24.02 -7.72 -4.30
C ASN A 270 25.25 -8.60 -4.00
N PHE A 271 25.25 -9.33 -2.88
CA PHE A 271 26.30 -10.31 -2.58
C PHE A 271 26.41 -11.38 -3.67
N LEU A 272 25.29 -12.01 -4.04
CA LEU A 272 25.26 -13.02 -5.11
C LEU A 272 25.76 -12.47 -6.46
N ARG A 273 25.34 -11.25 -6.84
CA ARG A 273 25.86 -10.55 -8.03
C ARG A 273 27.37 -10.35 -7.96
N SER A 274 27.92 -9.87 -6.84
CA SER A 274 29.37 -9.70 -6.67
C SER A 274 30.15 -11.02 -6.71
N CYS A 275 29.54 -12.14 -6.29
CA CYS A 275 30.12 -13.47 -6.40
C CYS A 275 29.97 -14.12 -7.79
N GLY A 276 29.36 -13.41 -8.76
CA GLY A 276 29.16 -13.90 -10.12
C GLY A 276 28.08 -14.99 -10.24
N TYR A 277 27.04 -14.95 -9.41
CA TYR A 277 25.88 -15.84 -9.57
C TYR A 277 24.94 -15.36 -10.66
N PRO A 278 24.29 -16.28 -11.40
CA PRO A 278 23.38 -15.93 -12.48
C PRO A 278 22.04 -15.44 -11.93
N MET A 279 21.34 -14.60 -12.71
CA MET A 279 20.11 -13.93 -12.26
C MET A 279 18.99 -14.88 -11.85
N ARG A 280 18.97 -16.14 -12.33
CA ARG A 280 18.07 -17.18 -11.80
C ARG A 280 18.23 -17.39 -10.30
N VAL A 281 19.46 -17.42 -9.78
CA VAL A 281 19.74 -17.61 -8.34
C VAL A 281 19.43 -16.35 -7.54
N VAL A 282 19.76 -15.18 -8.09
CA VAL A 282 19.46 -13.88 -7.45
C VAL A 282 17.96 -13.73 -7.18
N LYS A 283 17.11 -14.12 -8.13
CA LYS A 283 15.64 -14.08 -8.01
C LYS A 283 15.05 -14.98 -6.91
N LEU A 284 15.79 -15.94 -6.35
CA LEU A 284 15.32 -16.72 -5.19
C LEU A 284 15.32 -15.92 -3.88
N VAL A 285 16.11 -14.85 -3.80
CA VAL A 285 16.42 -14.19 -2.51
C VAL A 285 16.26 -12.68 -2.54
N GLU A 286 16.22 -12.06 -3.71
CA GLU A 286 16.13 -10.60 -3.87
C GLU A 286 14.72 -10.06 -3.58
N ASP A 287 13.67 -10.81 -3.94
CA ASP A 287 12.30 -10.32 -3.82
C ASP A 287 11.79 -10.34 -2.36
N PRO A 288 11.12 -9.28 -1.86
CA PRO A 288 10.63 -9.22 -0.48
C PRO A 288 9.62 -10.33 -0.12
N GLU A 289 8.91 -10.89 -1.10
CA GLU A 289 7.96 -11.99 -0.90
C GLU A 289 8.66 -13.35 -0.79
N CYS A 290 9.94 -13.46 -1.19
CA CYS A 290 10.78 -14.65 -0.97
C CYS A 290 11.42 -14.68 0.44
N VAL A 291 11.43 -13.56 1.15
CA VAL A 291 12.20 -13.35 2.39
C VAL A 291 11.27 -13.23 3.60
N SER A 292 11.70 -13.79 4.74
CA SER A 292 11.05 -13.64 6.05
C SER A 292 12.03 -13.28 7.18
N ASP A 293 13.34 -13.33 6.91
CA ASP A 293 14.35 -13.52 7.95
C ASP A 293 14.87 -12.19 8.59
N ASP A 294 14.07 -11.13 8.63
CA ASP A 294 14.36 -9.88 9.38
C ASP A 294 13.11 -9.38 10.14
N GLU A 295 12.19 -10.30 10.45
CA GLU A 295 11.10 -10.04 11.38
C GLU A 295 11.65 -9.94 12.82
N VAL A 296 11.04 -9.05 13.61
CA VAL A 296 11.44 -8.83 15.01
C VAL A 296 10.56 -9.68 15.91
N ASP A 297 11.19 -10.26 16.92
CA ASP A 297 10.53 -10.96 18.02
C ASP A 297 11.21 -10.60 19.35
N TYR A 298 10.63 -11.04 20.47
CA TYR A 298 11.11 -10.75 21.82
C TYR A 298 11.26 -12.04 22.64
N ASP A 299 12.33 -12.15 23.42
CA ASP A 299 12.50 -13.26 24.36
C ASP A 299 11.59 -13.11 25.59
N GLU A 300 11.58 -14.12 26.47
CA GLU A 300 10.80 -14.13 27.72
C GLU A 300 11.15 -12.97 28.67
N ASN A 301 12.32 -12.34 28.49
CA ASN A 301 12.79 -11.18 29.27
C ASN A 301 12.52 -9.84 28.55
N GLY A 302 11.86 -9.85 27.39
CA GLY A 302 11.61 -8.66 26.56
C GLY A 302 12.80 -8.21 25.72
N HIS A 303 13.89 -8.98 25.62
CA HIS A 303 15.00 -8.67 24.73
C HIS A 303 14.63 -8.91 23.27
N LYS A 304 14.86 -7.89 22.46
CA LYS A 304 14.59 -7.91 21.03
C LYS A 304 15.59 -8.77 20.26
N PHE A 305 15.11 -9.77 19.53
CA PHE A 305 15.89 -10.52 18.55
C PHE A 305 15.28 -10.45 17.14
N TYR A 306 15.99 -11.02 16.15
CA TYR A 306 15.54 -11.11 14.77
C TYR A 306 15.31 -12.58 14.41
N ASP A 307 14.07 -12.95 14.08
CA ASP A 307 13.66 -14.33 13.86
C ASP A 307 13.68 -14.73 12.38
N VAL A 308 14.16 -15.95 12.12
CA VAL A 308 14.08 -16.65 10.83
C VAL A 308 12.73 -17.36 10.74
N LYS A 309 11.65 -16.58 10.58
CA LYS A 309 10.29 -17.13 10.48
C LYS A 309 10.08 -17.97 9.22
N ASP A 310 9.19 -18.95 9.29
CA ASP A 310 8.96 -19.87 8.19
C ASP A 310 8.02 -19.30 7.12
N LYS A 311 8.46 -19.34 5.86
CA LYS A 311 7.64 -19.08 4.68
C LYS A 311 6.93 -20.38 4.28
N LYS A 312 5.60 -20.42 4.50
CA LYS A 312 4.69 -21.58 4.29
C LYS A 312 4.95 -22.45 3.05
N TYR A 313 5.42 -21.86 1.94
CA TYR A 313 5.61 -22.57 0.67
C TYR A 313 7.08 -22.70 0.23
N ARG A 314 8.05 -22.20 1.02
CA ARG A 314 9.49 -22.19 0.66
C ARG A 314 10.08 -23.59 0.88
N SER A 315 10.81 -24.11 -0.10
CA SER A 315 11.47 -25.41 -0.01
C SER A 315 12.55 -25.43 1.09
N ALA A 316 12.76 -26.60 1.69
CA ALA A 316 13.83 -26.79 2.68
C ALA A 316 15.20 -26.48 2.09
N ARG A 317 15.44 -26.87 0.83
CA ARG A 317 16.66 -26.58 0.06
C ARG A 317 16.95 -25.09 -0.06
N VAL A 318 15.98 -24.28 -0.49
CA VAL A 318 16.16 -22.83 -0.60
C VAL A 318 16.37 -22.20 0.77
N THR A 319 15.73 -22.72 1.82
CA THR A 319 16.00 -22.30 3.20
C THR A 319 17.44 -22.61 3.64
N SER A 320 17.99 -23.78 3.30
CA SER A 320 19.40 -24.14 3.55
C SER A 320 20.38 -23.24 2.78
N PHE A 321 20.09 -22.99 1.50
CA PHE A 321 20.91 -22.13 0.65
C PHE A 321 20.94 -20.66 1.14
N ILE A 322 19.79 -20.13 1.57
CA ILE A 322 19.69 -18.78 2.18
C ILE A 322 20.53 -18.68 3.46
N LYS A 323 20.49 -19.70 4.33
CA LYS A 323 21.32 -19.75 5.55
C LYS A 323 22.82 -19.75 5.21
N TRP A 324 23.21 -20.46 4.16
CA TRP A 324 24.59 -20.46 3.67
C TRP A 324 25.02 -19.09 3.14
N ILE A 325 24.19 -18.41 2.34
CA ILE A 325 24.44 -17.03 1.89
C ILE A 325 24.67 -16.09 3.08
N ASP A 326 23.79 -16.11 4.08
CA ASP A 326 23.92 -15.24 5.25
C ASP A 326 25.22 -15.53 6.04
N LYS A 327 25.63 -16.81 6.14
CA LYS A 327 26.93 -17.18 6.73
C LYS A 327 28.10 -16.62 5.92
N CYS A 328 28.07 -16.70 4.59
CA CYS A 328 29.12 -16.15 3.73
C CYS A 328 29.23 -14.63 3.84
N ILE A 329 28.10 -13.91 3.86
CA ILE A 329 28.07 -12.45 4.07
C ILE A 329 28.69 -12.07 5.42
N LEU A 330 28.39 -12.82 6.49
CA LEU A 330 28.99 -12.57 7.82
C LEU A 330 30.51 -12.81 7.83
N LEU A 331 30.98 -13.88 7.18
CA LEU A 331 32.41 -14.17 7.04
C LEU A 331 33.14 -13.09 6.22
N GLU A 332 32.54 -12.60 5.13
CA GLU A 332 33.12 -11.54 4.30
C GLU A 332 33.22 -10.21 5.07
N LEU A 333 32.17 -9.84 5.82
CA LEU A 333 32.18 -8.64 6.68
C LEU A 333 33.26 -8.72 7.77
N ALA A 334 33.40 -9.89 8.41
CA ALA A 334 34.44 -10.13 9.40
C ALA A 334 35.85 -10.04 8.80
N ALA A 335 36.09 -10.70 7.65
CA ALA A 335 37.37 -10.68 6.96
C ALA A 335 37.78 -9.26 6.48
N LYS A 336 36.81 -8.43 6.10
CA LYS A 336 37.05 -7.03 5.70
C LYS A 336 37.21 -6.06 6.90
N GLY A 337 37.09 -6.53 8.14
CA GLY A 337 37.04 -5.67 9.33
C GLY A 337 35.83 -4.73 9.37
N GLN A 338 34.85 -4.93 8.49
CA GLN A 338 33.73 -4.02 8.30
C GLN A 338 32.58 -4.34 9.26
N LYS A 339 32.55 -3.64 10.41
CA LYS A 339 31.32 -3.52 11.20
C LYS A 339 30.23 -2.86 10.32
N GLN A 340 28.98 -3.32 10.39
CA GLN A 340 27.90 -2.77 9.56
C GLN A 340 27.53 -1.34 9.99
N ARG A 341 28.24 -0.31 9.47
CA ARG A 341 28.01 1.12 9.76
C ARG A 341 27.82 1.40 11.26
N GLY A 342 28.78 0.96 12.08
CA GLY A 342 28.75 1.18 13.54
C GLY A 342 27.71 0.34 14.30
N ARG A 343 27.02 -0.59 13.65
CA ARG A 343 26.13 -1.58 14.29
C ARG A 343 26.73 -2.97 14.13
N GLU A 344 26.52 -3.80 15.14
CA GLU A 344 26.83 -5.23 15.03
C GLU A 344 25.97 -5.86 13.94
N ALA A 345 26.56 -6.83 13.22
CA ALA A 345 25.81 -7.56 12.20
C ALA A 345 24.70 -8.36 12.90
N ARG A 346 23.44 -8.10 12.53
CA ARG A 346 22.28 -8.72 13.19
C ARG A 346 22.36 -10.24 13.12
N LEU A 347 22.57 -10.87 14.27
CA LEU A 347 22.41 -12.31 14.42
C LEU A 347 20.92 -12.64 14.22
N ARG A 348 20.66 -13.57 13.29
CA ARG A 348 19.31 -14.10 13.05
C ARG A 348 19.21 -15.44 13.75
N ILE A 349 18.32 -15.52 14.72
CA ILE A 349 18.05 -16.74 15.48
C ILE A 349 16.79 -17.36 14.86
N ARG A 350 16.66 -18.69 14.87
CA ARG A 350 15.38 -19.33 14.58
C ARG A 350 14.73 -19.68 15.91
N SER A 351 13.53 -19.18 16.15
CA SER A 351 12.73 -19.53 17.33
C SER A 351 12.61 -21.05 17.48
N LYS A 352 12.65 -21.56 18.73
CA LYS A 352 12.50 -23.00 19.02
C LYS A 352 11.18 -23.55 18.49
N THR A 353 10.11 -22.75 18.62
CA THR A 353 8.82 -22.96 17.96
C THR A 353 8.83 -22.23 16.62
N PRO A 354 8.64 -22.90 15.47
CA PRO A 354 8.69 -22.23 14.17
C PRO A 354 7.46 -21.34 13.94
N THR A 355 7.64 -20.03 14.08
CA THR A 355 6.59 -19.04 13.81
C THR A 355 6.44 -18.80 12.31
N VAL A 356 5.21 -18.78 11.80
CA VAL A 356 4.93 -18.45 10.40
C VAL A 356 5.17 -16.95 10.16
N ALA A 357 5.81 -16.61 9.03
CA ALA A 357 6.10 -15.23 8.67
C ALA A 357 4.82 -14.40 8.48
N ALA A 358 4.75 -13.18 9.02
CA ALA A 358 3.52 -12.38 9.09
C ALA A 358 2.88 -12.12 7.71
N ILE A 359 3.71 -11.87 6.69
CA ILE A 359 3.28 -11.73 5.29
C ILE A 359 3.55 -13.05 4.53
N THR A 360 2.45 -13.77 4.26
CA THR A 360 2.41 -15.12 3.66
C THR A 360 2.11 -15.13 2.16
N THR A 361 2.15 -13.98 1.49
CA THR A 361 1.95 -13.87 0.03
C THR A 361 2.89 -14.79 -0.75
N LEU A 362 2.40 -15.27 -1.90
CA LEU A 362 3.17 -16.03 -2.86
C LEU A 362 4.19 -15.11 -3.55
N PRO A 363 5.42 -15.57 -3.83
CA PRO A 363 6.37 -14.80 -4.62
C PRO A 363 5.86 -14.49 -6.03
N PRO A 364 6.36 -13.43 -6.69
CA PRO A 364 5.87 -13.04 -8.00
C PRO A 364 6.17 -14.08 -9.10
N PRO A 365 5.34 -14.16 -10.16
CA PRO A 365 5.61 -14.99 -11.33
C PRO A 365 6.96 -14.61 -11.97
N GLY A 366 7.88 -15.57 -12.01
CA GLY A 366 9.26 -15.38 -12.49
C GLY A 366 10.34 -15.69 -11.45
N VAL A 367 9.95 -15.90 -10.18
CA VAL A 367 10.78 -16.61 -9.19
C VAL A 367 10.94 -18.08 -9.63
N PRO A 368 12.15 -18.67 -9.53
CA PRO A 368 12.40 -20.07 -9.89
C PRO A 368 11.49 -21.06 -9.17
N ILE A 369 11.09 -22.13 -9.86
CA ILE A 369 10.11 -23.10 -9.36
C ILE A 369 10.61 -23.88 -8.13
N ASP A 370 11.92 -24.02 -7.97
CA ASP A 370 12.55 -24.67 -6.82
C ASP A 370 12.59 -23.81 -5.55
N TYR A 371 12.11 -22.56 -5.62
CA TYR A 371 11.64 -21.84 -4.43
C TYR A 371 10.57 -22.63 -3.69
N PHE A 372 9.66 -23.29 -4.40
CA PHE A 372 8.51 -23.93 -3.79
C PHE A 372 8.82 -25.34 -3.29
N ASP A 373 8.23 -25.72 -2.16
CA ASP A 373 8.09 -27.12 -1.80
C ASP A 373 7.26 -27.88 -2.86
N VAL A 374 7.69 -29.10 -3.22
CA VAL A 374 7.12 -29.86 -4.33
C VAL A 374 5.69 -30.32 -4.04
N ILE A 375 5.39 -30.71 -2.81
CA ILE A 375 4.05 -31.14 -2.41
C ILE A 375 3.14 -29.93 -2.34
N ALA A 376 3.59 -28.85 -1.69
CA ALA A 376 2.82 -27.63 -1.55
C ALA A 376 2.53 -26.95 -2.90
N PHE A 377 3.49 -26.92 -3.83
CA PHE A 377 3.29 -26.37 -5.17
C PHE A 377 2.28 -27.18 -5.99
N ASN A 378 2.36 -28.51 -5.91
CA ASN A 378 1.45 -29.37 -6.65
C ASN A 378 0.01 -29.36 -6.13
N ALA A 379 -0.19 -28.97 -4.87
CA ALA A 379 -1.51 -28.71 -4.29
C ALA A 379 -2.16 -27.38 -4.78
N PHE A 380 -1.42 -26.49 -5.45
CA PHE A 380 -2.01 -25.25 -5.97
C PHE A 380 -2.95 -25.50 -7.17
N PRO A 381 -4.03 -24.69 -7.30
CA PRO A 381 -4.89 -24.69 -8.48
C PRO A 381 -4.09 -24.56 -9.79
N PRO A 382 -4.52 -25.21 -10.89
CA PRO A 382 -3.85 -25.10 -12.19
C PRO A 382 -3.63 -23.67 -12.67
N SER A 383 -4.57 -22.75 -12.36
CA SER A 383 -4.49 -21.32 -12.68
C SER A 383 -3.36 -20.57 -11.95
N ILE A 384 -2.91 -21.05 -10.79
CA ILE A 384 -1.74 -20.52 -10.08
C ILE A 384 -0.47 -21.17 -10.64
N ARG A 385 -0.43 -22.51 -10.74
CA ARG A 385 0.75 -23.23 -11.27
C ARG A 385 1.13 -22.77 -12.69
N ALA A 386 0.14 -22.48 -13.54
CA ALA A 386 0.35 -21.94 -14.89
C ALA A 386 1.13 -20.62 -14.93
N GLN A 387 1.05 -19.78 -13.89
CA GLN A 387 1.75 -18.48 -13.85
C GLN A 387 3.27 -18.66 -13.74
N TYR A 388 3.73 -19.74 -13.08
CA TYR A 388 5.15 -20.09 -12.95
C TYR A 388 5.65 -21.01 -14.08
N ALA A 389 4.72 -21.67 -14.80
CA ALA A 389 5.05 -22.60 -15.88
C ALA A 389 5.40 -21.94 -17.23
N VAL A 390 5.21 -20.62 -17.40
CA VAL A 390 5.43 -19.92 -18.68
C VAL A 390 6.90 -19.94 -19.13
N LYS A 391 7.83 -19.85 -18.16
CA LYS A 391 9.27 -20.05 -18.34
C LYS A 391 9.83 -20.68 -17.05
N PRO A 392 9.81 -22.02 -16.92
CA PRO A 392 10.18 -22.68 -15.67
C PRO A 392 11.70 -22.60 -15.47
N LEU A 393 12.13 -21.62 -14.68
CA LEU A 393 13.52 -21.52 -14.22
C LEU A 393 13.71 -22.43 -12.99
N VAL A 394 14.80 -23.19 -12.97
CA VAL A 394 15.34 -23.83 -11.76
C VAL A 394 16.64 -23.12 -11.43
N ALA A 395 16.83 -22.69 -10.18
CA ALA A 395 17.99 -21.91 -9.78
C ALA A 395 19.08 -22.73 -9.11
N LEU A 396 18.73 -23.70 -8.26
CA LEU A 396 19.70 -24.52 -7.54
C LEU A 396 19.85 -25.91 -8.17
N PRO A 397 21.07 -26.48 -8.18
CA PRO A 397 21.29 -27.85 -8.64
C PRO A 397 20.56 -28.83 -7.71
N GLU A 398 20.33 -30.04 -8.18
CA GLU A 398 19.56 -31.05 -7.45
C GLU A 398 20.12 -31.34 -6.05
N SER A 399 21.45 -31.45 -5.95
CA SER A 399 22.16 -31.69 -4.69
C SER A 399 22.53 -30.39 -3.97
N ASP A 400 22.11 -30.28 -2.69
CA ASP A 400 22.55 -29.26 -1.74
C ASP A 400 24.08 -29.19 -1.63
N GLN A 401 24.77 -30.34 -1.77
CA GLN A 401 26.23 -30.40 -1.75
C GLN A 401 26.83 -29.61 -2.92
N LEU A 402 26.26 -29.71 -4.12
CA LEU A 402 26.66 -28.91 -5.27
C LEU A 402 26.28 -27.44 -5.08
N ALA A 403 25.07 -27.16 -4.58
CA ALA A 403 24.57 -25.81 -4.36
C ALA A 403 25.45 -25.00 -3.38
N ILE A 404 25.91 -25.63 -2.31
CA ILE A 404 26.58 -24.99 -1.16
C ILE A 404 28.10 -25.23 -1.15
N GLN A 405 28.58 -26.45 -1.39
CA GLN A 405 30.01 -26.81 -1.24
C GLN A 405 30.81 -26.69 -2.55
N SER A 406 30.16 -26.62 -3.71
CA SER A 406 30.84 -26.50 -5.01
C SER A 406 30.17 -25.50 -5.97
N PRO A 407 29.83 -24.27 -5.55
CA PRO A 407 29.14 -23.31 -6.40
C PRO A 407 29.89 -22.95 -7.69
N ALA A 408 31.24 -23.00 -7.68
CA ALA A 408 32.06 -22.78 -8.86
C ALA A 408 31.75 -23.75 -10.02
N LYS A 409 31.26 -24.98 -9.74
CA LYS A 409 30.97 -26.00 -10.76
C LYS A 409 29.70 -25.75 -11.57
N TRP A 410 28.84 -24.80 -11.18
CA TRP A 410 27.55 -24.59 -11.84
C TRP A 410 27.10 -23.12 -11.92
N LYS A 411 27.68 -22.20 -11.12
CA LYS A 411 27.32 -20.78 -11.17
C LYS A 411 27.61 -20.13 -12.53
N ALA A 412 28.61 -20.63 -13.25
CA ALA A 412 29.01 -20.12 -14.56
C ALA A 412 28.09 -20.56 -15.72
N TYR A 413 27.27 -21.60 -15.53
CA TYR A 413 26.39 -22.10 -16.58
C TYR A 413 25.28 -21.10 -16.89
N SER A 414 25.04 -20.86 -18.18
CA SER A 414 23.86 -20.17 -18.68
C SER A 414 22.57 -20.88 -18.24
N ASP A 415 21.42 -20.19 -18.35
CA ASP A 415 20.13 -20.78 -17.97
C ASP A 415 19.77 -22.01 -18.85
N GLU A 416 20.25 -22.06 -20.10
CA GLU A 416 20.03 -23.18 -21.02
C GLU A 416 20.93 -24.38 -20.68
N GLU A 417 22.25 -24.17 -20.55
CA GLU A 417 23.19 -25.21 -20.12
C GLU A 417 22.78 -25.80 -18.77
N PHE A 418 22.40 -24.96 -17.81
CA PHE A 418 21.99 -25.41 -16.48
C PHE A 418 20.73 -26.29 -16.50
N MET A 419 19.81 -26.05 -17.44
CA MET A 419 18.60 -26.87 -17.62
C MET A 419 18.86 -28.17 -18.39
N LEU A 420 19.89 -28.20 -19.25
CA LEU A 420 20.34 -29.39 -19.98
C LEU A 420 21.24 -30.30 -19.13
N VAL A 421 22.13 -29.73 -18.32
CA VAL A 421 23.11 -30.42 -17.45
C VAL A 421 22.47 -30.92 -16.15
N ARG A 422 21.13 -31.06 -16.09
CA ARG A 422 20.50 -31.86 -15.04
C ARG A 422 21.11 -33.26 -15.07
N PRO A 423 21.81 -33.71 -14.02
CA PRO A 423 22.27 -35.09 -13.98
C PRO A 423 21.02 -35.95 -14.08
N ARG A 424 20.92 -36.76 -15.14
CA ARG A 424 19.90 -37.82 -15.17
C ARG A 424 20.13 -38.62 -13.90
N SER A 425 19.09 -38.75 -13.07
CA SER A 425 19.14 -39.63 -11.91
C SER A 425 19.64 -40.99 -12.39
N GLY A 426 20.82 -41.38 -11.90
CA GLY A 426 21.38 -42.69 -12.21
C GLY A 426 20.35 -43.76 -11.88
N PRO A 427 20.26 -44.84 -12.66
CA PRO A 427 19.23 -45.86 -12.44
C PRO A 427 19.30 -46.32 -10.98
N GLN A 428 18.21 -46.14 -10.25
CA GLN A 428 18.09 -46.63 -8.89
C GLN A 428 18.45 -48.12 -8.91
N ALA A 429 19.51 -48.48 -8.18
CA ALA A 429 19.89 -49.86 -8.03
C ALA A 429 18.70 -50.59 -7.38
N ARG A 430 18.04 -51.46 -8.16
CA ARG A 430 17.08 -52.42 -7.63
C ARG A 430 17.83 -53.33 -6.67
N GLN A 431 17.74 -53.03 -5.38
CA GLN A 431 18.03 -54.04 -4.36
C GLN A 431 16.97 -55.14 -4.51
N LYS A 432 17.45 -56.38 -4.51
CA LYS A 432 16.63 -57.60 -4.47
C LYS A 432 16.26 -57.91 -3.03
#